data_AF-A0A3S1MUR1-F1
#
_entry.id   AF-A0A3S1MUR1-F1
#
_cell.length_a   1.000
_cell.length_b   1.000
_cell.length_c   1.000
_cell.angle_alpha   90.00
_cell.angle_beta   90.00
_cell.angle_gamma   90.00
#
_symmetry.space_group_name_H-M   'P 1'
#
loop_
_entity.id
_entity.type
_entity.pdbx_description
1 polymer ?
#
loop_
_entity_poly.entity_id
_entity_poly.type
_entity_poly.pdbx_seq_one_letter_code
_entity_poly.pdbx_strand_id
1 'polypeptide(L)'
;ALTAALADPVSGQPALKHVAVRIEKFAARAFGFAVMRERPEVIAADYWAVARCKGGWRVELAFADENIDWPDFAQSLFVSPEAELLAYHDRDAGQHRIAAFEGERLAGALFVAPGPVAVSRGWAAEQLETAHAGQRERFRIVAGRAGADRPDIGAIVCSCFGIGANQIAAAVGAGCSTVGAVGEALKAGTNCGSCRAEIRAIIGAGRVQAAE
;
A
#
# COMPACT_ATOMS: atom_id res chain seq x y z
N ALA A 1 -8.21 21.80 -21.37
CA ALA A 1 -7.24 22.08 -20.29
C ALA A 1 -7.99 22.16 -18.96
N LEU A 2 -7.47 21.56 -17.88
CA LEU A 2 -8.13 21.46 -16.57
C LEU A 2 -8.07 22.78 -15.74
N THR A 3 -7.15 23.69 -16.09
CA THR A 3 -6.97 24.98 -15.42
C THR A 3 -6.70 26.09 -16.44
N ALA A 4 -7.00 27.34 -16.10
CA ALA A 4 -6.64 28.50 -16.91
C ALA A 4 -5.11 28.68 -16.95
N ALA A 5 -4.57 29.06 -18.10
CA ALA A 5 -3.13 29.30 -18.32
C ALA A 5 -2.71 30.70 -17.81
N LEU A 6 -2.96 30.98 -16.53
CA LEU A 6 -2.58 32.22 -15.88
C LEU A 6 -1.25 32.02 -15.15
N ALA A 7 -0.29 32.91 -15.38
CA ALA A 7 1.00 32.93 -14.71
C ALA A 7 1.19 34.29 -14.02
N ASP A 8 1.87 34.29 -12.88
CA ASP A 8 2.31 35.49 -12.20
C ASP A 8 3.32 36.25 -13.09
N PRO A 9 3.10 37.55 -13.39
CA PRO A 9 3.93 38.27 -14.36
C PRO A 9 5.35 38.57 -13.87
N VAL A 10 5.65 38.40 -12.58
CA VAL A 10 6.98 38.69 -12.00
C VAL A 10 7.81 37.41 -11.86
N SER A 11 7.22 36.36 -11.30
CA SER A 11 7.89 35.08 -11.01
C SER A 11 7.68 34.01 -12.08
N GLY A 12 6.69 34.18 -12.96
CA GLY A 12 6.28 33.19 -13.95
C GLY A 12 5.56 31.97 -13.36
N GLN A 13 5.27 31.95 -12.06
CA GLN A 13 4.62 30.80 -11.43
C GLN A 13 3.16 30.67 -11.88
N PRO A 14 2.68 29.46 -12.17
CA PRO A 14 1.31 29.26 -12.61
C PRO A 14 0.33 29.48 -11.44
N ALA A 15 -0.82 30.12 -11.70
CA ALA A 15 -1.85 30.46 -10.72
C ALA A 15 -2.69 29.24 -10.28
N LEU A 16 -2.06 28.09 -10.05
CA LEU A 16 -2.72 26.80 -9.78
C LEU A 16 -3.49 26.75 -8.45
N LYS A 17 -3.23 27.69 -7.54
CA LYS A 17 -3.83 27.75 -6.20
C LYS A 17 -5.26 28.30 -6.18
N HIS A 18 -5.76 28.81 -7.31
CA HIS A 18 -7.07 29.50 -7.40
C HIS A 18 -8.13 28.74 -8.21
N VAL A 19 -7.89 27.47 -8.50
CA VAL A 19 -8.86 26.66 -9.25
C VAL A 19 -9.81 25.96 -8.29
N ALA A 20 -11.09 26.30 -8.37
CA ALA A 20 -12.13 25.59 -7.64
C ALA A 20 -12.18 24.13 -8.11
N VAL A 21 -12.15 23.21 -7.15
CA VAL A 21 -12.30 21.77 -7.42
C VAL A 21 -13.55 21.27 -6.70
N ARG A 22 -14.25 20.33 -7.35
CA ARG A 22 -15.28 19.54 -6.70
C ARG A 22 -14.67 18.18 -6.36
N ILE A 23 -14.85 17.75 -5.13
CA ILE A 23 -14.42 16.43 -4.65
C ILE A 23 -15.66 15.64 -4.30
N GLU A 24 -15.70 14.39 -4.71
CA GLU A 24 -16.72 13.42 -4.31
C GLU A 24 -16.07 12.10 -3.93
N LYS A 25 -16.74 11.34 -3.07
CA LYS A 25 -16.25 10.04 -2.62
C LYS A 25 -16.40 9.05 -3.75
N PHE A 26 -15.30 8.42 -4.16
CA PHE A 26 -15.35 7.24 -5.01
C PHE A 26 -15.89 6.05 -4.21
N ALA A 27 -17.00 5.47 -4.66
CA ALA A 27 -17.68 4.35 -4.01
C ALA A 27 -17.01 3.01 -4.37
N ALA A 28 -15.76 2.83 -3.95
CA ALA A 28 -15.03 1.58 -4.14
C ALA A 28 -15.70 0.42 -3.38
N ARG A 29 -15.84 -0.72 -4.05
CA ARG A 29 -16.27 -2.00 -3.48
C ARG A 29 -15.11 -2.95 -3.21
N ALA A 30 -14.02 -2.81 -3.95
CA ALA A 30 -12.78 -3.54 -3.71
C ALA A 30 -11.57 -2.60 -3.76
N PHE A 31 -10.61 -2.87 -2.89
CA PHE A 31 -9.32 -2.19 -2.82
C PHE A 31 -8.23 -3.19 -3.16
N GLY A 32 -7.26 -2.77 -3.95
CA GLY A 32 -6.14 -3.60 -4.35
C GLY A 32 -4.79 -2.94 -4.08
N PHE A 33 -3.80 -3.74 -3.76
CA PHE A 33 -2.40 -3.35 -3.79
C PHE A 33 -1.63 -4.41 -4.58
N ALA A 34 -0.81 -3.96 -5.52
CA ALA A 34 0.02 -4.87 -6.30
C ALA A 34 1.47 -4.38 -6.38
N VAL A 35 2.37 -5.35 -6.53
CA VAL A 35 3.78 -5.15 -6.87
C VAL A 35 4.10 -5.99 -8.09
N MET A 36 4.88 -5.46 -9.03
CA MET A 36 5.30 -6.20 -10.22
C MET A 36 6.64 -5.70 -10.74
N ARG A 37 7.41 -6.55 -11.40
CA ARG A 37 8.72 -6.16 -11.96
C ARG A 37 8.56 -5.21 -13.15
N GLU A 38 7.67 -5.57 -14.07
CA GLU A 38 7.41 -4.81 -15.28
C GLU A 38 6.22 -3.87 -15.10
N ARG A 39 6.25 -2.73 -15.79
CA ARG A 39 5.11 -1.80 -15.75
C ARG A 39 4.08 -2.25 -16.77
N PRO A 40 2.82 -2.50 -16.38
CA PRO A 40 1.78 -2.78 -17.35
C PRO A 40 1.48 -1.53 -18.18
N GLU A 41 1.19 -1.73 -19.46
CA GLU A 41 0.74 -0.67 -20.36
C GLU A 41 -0.66 -0.18 -19.98
N VAL A 42 -1.52 -1.12 -19.57
CA VAL A 42 -2.93 -0.88 -19.22
C VAL A 42 -3.21 -1.45 -17.84
N ILE A 43 -3.89 -0.66 -17.00
CA ILE A 43 -4.39 -1.11 -15.70
C ILE A 43 -5.91 -0.96 -15.74
N ALA A 44 -6.61 -2.09 -15.88
CA ALA A 44 -8.07 -2.16 -15.98
C ALA A 44 -8.75 -2.01 -14.59
N ALA A 45 -8.50 -0.88 -13.93
CA ALA A 45 -9.12 -0.52 -12.65
C ALA A 45 -9.77 0.86 -12.76
N ASP A 46 -10.89 1.07 -12.06
CA ASP A 46 -11.59 2.36 -12.04
C ASP A 46 -10.72 3.48 -11.45
N TYR A 47 -9.88 3.13 -10.47
CA TYR A 47 -8.85 3.99 -9.92
C TYR A 47 -7.53 3.24 -9.78
N TRP A 48 -6.43 3.90 -10.13
CA TRP A 48 -5.09 3.40 -9.87
C TRP A 48 -4.08 4.53 -9.62
N ALA A 49 -3.08 4.24 -8.79
CA ALA A 49 -1.92 5.09 -8.57
C ALA A 49 -0.65 4.25 -8.59
N VAL A 50 0.22 4.50 -9.57
CA VAL A 50 1.45 3.72 -9.79
C VAL A 50 2.69 4.50 -9.40
N ALA A 51 3.64 3.83 -8.75
CA ALA A 51 4.91 4.41 -8.35
C ALA A 51 6.06 3.41 -8.56
N ARG A 52 7.26 3.94 -8.84
CA ARG A 52 8.47 3.11 -8.89
C ARG A 52 8.87 2.69 -7.47
N CYS A 53 9.32 1.46 -7.32
CA CYS A 53 9.97 0.94 -6.13
C CYS A 53 11.25 0.20 -6.52
N LYS A 54 12.02 -0.26 -5.54
CA LYS A 54 13.16 -1.14 -5.83
C LYS A 54 12.63 -2.46 -6.40
N GLY A 55 13.32 -3.03 -7.38
CA GLY A 55 12.89 -4.25 -8.08
C GLY A 55 11.72 -4.10 -9.07
N GLY A 56 10.94 -3.00 -9.05
CA GLY A 56 9.82 -2.85 -9.98
C GLY A 56 8.87 -1.69 -9.69
N TRP A 57 7.58 -1.96 -9.78
CA TRP A 57 6.50 -1.02 -9.64
C TRP A 57 5.57 -1.48 -8.52
N ARG A 58 4.94 -0.50 -7.88
CA ARG A 58 3.84 -0.73 -6.95
C ARG A 58 2.63 0.06 -7.42
N VAL A 59 1.46 -0.51 -7.24
CA VAL A 59 0.20 0.10 -7.64
C VAL A 59 -0.83 -0.03 -6.52
N GLU A 60 -1.46 1.08 -6.16
CA GLU A 60 -2.70 1.08 -5.38
C GLU A 60 -3.86 1.09 -6.38
N LEU A 61 -4.88 0.29 -6.12
CA LEU A 61 -6.02 0.02 -7.02
C LEU A 61 -7.33 0.19 -6.25
N ALA A 62 -8.37 0.64 -6.92
CA ALA A 62 -9.73 0.54 -6.41
C ALA A 62 -10.72 0.27 -7.55
N PHE A 63 -11.79 -0.45 -7.22
CA PHE A 63 -12.78 -0.94 -8.16
C PHE A 63 -14.19 -0.64 -7.66
N ALA A 64 -15.05 -0.18 -8.55
CA ALA A 64 -16.47 0.07 -8.29
C ALA A 64 -17.30 -1.21 -8.37
N ASP A 65 -16.82 -2.22 -9.12
CA ASP A 65 -17.39 -3.57 -9.18
C ASP A 65 -16.62 -4.53 -8.24
N GLU A 66 -17.34 -5.50 -7.69
CA GLU A 66 -16.79 -6.59 -6.88
C GLU A 66 -16.72 -7.93 -7.66
N ASN A 67 -17.42 -8.03 -8.79
CA ASN A 67 -17.47 -9.22 -9.65
C ASN A 67 -16.30 -9.24 -10.65
N ILE A 68 -15.08 -9.19 -10.13
CA ILE A 68 -13.86 -9.21 -10.93
C ILE A 68 -13.25 -10.61 -10.89
N ASP A 69 -12.88 -11.13 -12.06
CA ASP A 69 -12.03 -12.31 -12.15
C ASP A 69 -10.60 -11.92 -11.76
N TRP A 70 -10.29 -12.05 -10.47
CA TRP A 70 -8.99 -11.66 -9.93
C TRP A 70 -7.81 -12.43 -10.54
N PRO A 71 -7.88 -13.75 -10.78
CA PRO A 71 -6.89 -14.47 -11.58
C PRO A 71 -6.61 -13.84 -12.95
N ASP A 72 -7.66 -13.58 -13.74
CA ASP A 72 -7.52 -12.97 -15.06
C ASP A 72 -6.92 -11.55 -14.98
N PHE A 73 -7.45 -10.74 -14.05
CA PHE A 73 -6.92 -9.41 -13.78
C PHE A 73 -5.43 -9.45 -13.40
N ALA A 74 -5.03 -10.35 -12.50
CA ALA A 74 -3.64 -10.52 -12.08
C ALA A 74 -2.73 -10.92 -13.26
N GLN A 75 -3.20 -11.82 -14.13
CA GLN A 75 -2.45 -12.22 -15.32
C GLN A 75 -2.25 -11.04 -16.29
N SER A 76 -3.30 -10.23 -16.51
CA SER A 76 -3.20 -9.00 -17.31
C SER A 76 -2.21 -7.99 -16.72
N LEU A 77 -2.09 -7.95 -15.39
CA LEU A 77 -1.30 -6.97 -14.66
C LEU A 77 0.19 -7.29 -14.62
N PHE A 78 0.55 -8.57 -14.56
CA PHE A 78 1.94 -9.00 -14.37
C PHE A 78 2.72 -9.18 -15.67
N VAL A 79 2.06 -9.09 -16.84
CA VAL A 79 2.67 -9.19 -18.18
C VAL A 79 3.53 -10.45 -18.31
N SER A 80 3.05 -11.57 -17.77
CA SER A 80 3.80 -12.83 -17.76
C SER A 80 2.89 -14.02 -18.02
N PRO A 81 2.74 -14.43 -19.30
CA PRO A 81 1.85 -15.52 -19.67
C PRO A 81 2.38 -16.91 -19.23
N GLU A 82 3.69 -17.05 -19.04
CA GLU A 82 4.33 -18.31 -18.63
C GLU A 82 4.57 -18.40 -17.11
N ALA A 83 4.24 -17.35 -16.34
CA ALA A 83 4.44 -17.39 -14.90
C ALA A 83 3.55 -18.41 -14.20
N GLU A 84 4.14 -19.13 -13.24
CA GLU A 84 3.42 -20.00 -12.33
C GLU A 84 2.60 -19.14 -11.37
N LEU A 85 1.28 -19.26 -11.45
CA LEU A 85 0.33 -18.56 -10.59
C LEU A 85 0.03 -19.38 -9.33
N LEU A 86 0.26 -18.75 -8.17
CA LEU A 86 -0.16 -19.24 -6.87
C LEU A 86 -1.25 -18.30 -6.33
N ALA A 87 -2.45 -18.83 -6.12
CA ALA A 87 -3.59 -18.07 -5.64
C ALA A 87 -4.11 -18.58 -4.29
N TYR A 88 -4.49 -17.64 -3.43
CA TYR A 88 -5.20 -17.86 -2.18
C TYR A 88 -6.47 -17.00 -2.19
N HIS A 89 -7.59 -17.65 -1.89
CA HIS A 89 -8.89 -17.01 -1.86
C HIS A 89 -9.55 -17.32 -0.52
N ASP A 90 -9.86 -16.27 0.22
CA ASP A 90 -10.70 -16.34 1.41
C ASP A 90 -12.08 -15.79 1.03
N ARG A 91 -12.99 -16.69 0.66
CA ARG A 91 -14.35 -16.33 0.21
C ARG A 91 -15.17 -15.69 1.32
N ASP A 92 -14.97 -16.10 2.57
CA ASP A 92 -15.75 -15.60 3.70
C ASP A 92 -15.34 -14.16 4.05
N ALA A 93 -14.05 -13.81 3.84
CA ALA A 93 -13.53 -12.46 4.06
C ALA A 93 -13.47 -11.57 2.79
N GLY A 94 -13.84 -12.09 1.62
CA GLY A 94 -13.73 -11.39 0.33
C GLY A 94 -12.30 -11.02 -0.07
N GLN A 95 -11.30 -11.77 0.41
CA GLN A 95 -9.89 -11.48 0.16
C GLN A 95 -9.33 -12.35 -0.96
N HIS A 96 -8.62 -11.72 -1.88
CA HIS A 96 -7.95 -12.39 -2.98
C HIS A 96 -6.46 -12.05 -2.96
N ARG A 97 -5.61 -13.08 -3.03
CA ARG A 97 -4.16 -12.91 -2.99
C ARG A 97 -3.54 -13.80 -4.04
N ILE A 98 -2.84 -13.21 -4.98
CA ILE A 98 -2.31 -13.92 -6.15
C ILE A 98 -0.86 -13.51 -6.32
N ALA A 99 0.03 -14.48 -6.51
CA ALA A 99 1.43 -14.24 -6.83
C ALA A 99 1.80 -15.04 -8.09
N ALA A 100 2.56 -14.41 -8.97
CA ALA A 100 3.08 -15.01 -10.19
C ALA A 100 4.60 -15.11 -10.12
N PHE A 101 5.15 -16.28 -10.45
CA PHE A 101 6.59 -16.55 -10.41
C PHE A 101 7.13 -16.94 -11.78
N GLU A 102 8.27 -16.36 -12.17
CA GLU A 102 9.07 -16.80 -13.30
C GLU A 102 10.37 -17.41 -12.76
N GLY A 103 10.53 -18.73 -12.91
CA GLY A 103 11.59 -19.46 -12.23
C GLY A 103 11.53 -19.22 -10.72
N GLU A 104 12.62 -18.73 -10.12
CA GLU A 104 12.69 -18.41 -8.70
C GLU A 104 12.34 -16.94 -8.38
N ARG A 105 11.87 -16.15 -9.33
CA ARG A 105 11.66 -14.70 -9.14
C ARG A 105 10.18 -14.33 -9.17
N LEU A 106 9.76 -13.51 -8.21
CA LEU A 106 8.39 -12.98 -8.15
C LEU A 106 8.14 -11.98 -9.29
N ALA A 107 7.29 -12.35 -10.27
CA ALA A 107 6.89 -11.50 -11.39
C ALA A 107 5.94 -10.40 -10.93
N GLY A 108 4.98 -10.78 -10.09
CA GLY A 108 4.14 -9.84 -9.36
C GLY A 108 3.31 -10.51 -8.28
N ALA A 109 2.75 -9.70 -7.39
CA ALA A 109 1.79 -10.10 -6.39
C ALA A 109 0.67 -9.08 -6.28
N LEU A 110 -0.56 -9.56 -6.13
CA LEU A 110 -1.79 -8.78 -6.03
C LEU A 110 -2.49 -9.18 -4.72
N PHE A 111 -2.90 -8.18 -3.96
CA PHE A 111 -3.64 -8.32 -2.72
C PHE A 111 -4.91 -7.49 -2.81
N VAL A 112 -6.07 -8.10 -2.60
CA VAL A 112 -7.38 -7.48 -2.73
C VAL A 112 -8.22 -7.75 -1.50
N ALA A 113 -9.01 -6.75 -1.08
CA ALA A 113 -9.96 -6.85 0.00
C ALA A 113 -11.16 -5.89 -0.21
N PRO A 114 -12.33 -6.14 0.42
CA PRO A 114 -13.47 -5.23 0.39
C PRO A 114 -13.23 -3.93 1.19
N GLY A 115 -12.18 -3.90 2.00
CA GLY A 115 -11.73 -2.73 2.76
C GLY A 115 -10.22 -2.50 2.59
N PRO A 116 -9.59 -1.69 3.46
CA PRO A 116 -8.15 -1.45 3.40
C PRO A 116 -7.33 -2.75 3.34
N VAL A 117 -6.49 -2.86 2.31
CA VAL A 117 -5.70 -4.09 2.06
C VAL A 117 -4.67 -4.32 3.16
N ALA A 118 -4.80 -5.43 3.88
CA ALA A 118 -3.95 -5.82 5.00
C ALA A 118 -2.62 -6.48 4.54
N VAL A 119 -1.79 -5.70 3.84
CA VAL A 119 -0.43 -6.08 3.45
C VAL A 119 0.53 -4.92 3.62
N SER A 120 1.74 -5.22 4.08
CA SER A 120 2.83 -4.25 4.17
C SER A 120 3.37 -3.93 2.79
N ARG A 121 3.19 -2.67 2.35
CA ARG A 121 3.63 -2.19 1.02
C ARG A 121 5.13 -2.32 0.83
N GLY A 122 5.90 -2.01 1.89
CA GLY A 122 7.37 -2.09 1.86
C GLY A 122 7.84 -3.53 1.71
N TRP A 123 7.36 -4.42 2.59
CA TRP A 123 7.71 -5.84 2.54
C TRP A 123 7.36 -6.48 1.19
N ALA A 124 6.14 -6.23 0.67
CA ALA A 124 5.72 -6.78 -0.61
C ALA A 124 6.62 -6.32 -1.77
N ALA A 125 6.99 -5.03 -1.78
CA ALA A 125 7.91 -4.49 -2.79
C ALA A 125 9.31 -5.12 -2.71
N GLU A 126 9.84 -5.36 -1.50
CA GLU A 126 11.12 -6.05 -1.29
C GLU A 126 11.14 -7.48 -1.86
N GLN A 127 9.98 -8.14 -1.96
CA GLN A 127 9.92 -9.50 -2.49
C GLN A 127 10.29 -9.60 -3.97
N LEU A 128 10.19 -8.50 -4.73
CA LEU A 128 10.58 -8.45 -6.14
C LEU A 128 12.11 -8.63 -6.33
N GLU A 129 12.91 -8.24 -5.35
CA GLU A 129 14.38 -8.34 -5.40
C GLU A 129 14.91 -9.67 -4.84
N THR A 130 14.05 -10.45 -4.20
CA THR A 130 14.39 -11.70 -3.52
C THR A 130 14.22 -12.91 -4.46
N ALA A 131 15.01 -13.96 -4.26
CA ALA A 131 14.81 -15.26 -4.92
C ALA A 131 13.97 -16.17 -4.01
N HIS A 132 13.01 -16.88 -4.59
CA HIS A 132 12.00 -17.71 -3.94
C HIS A 132 12.05 -19.13 -4.51
N ALA A 133 13.13 -19.83 -4.18
CA ALA A 133 13.38 -21.20 -4.63
C ALA A 133 12.43 -22.20 -3.93
N GLY A 134 12.07 -21.93 -2.67
CA GLY A 134 11.25 -22.84 -1.87
C GLY A 134 9.75 -22.57 -1.98
N GLN A 135 8.94 -23.63 -2.10
CA GLN A 135 7.48 -23.53 -2.11
C GLN A 135 6.93 -22.85 -0.84
N ARG A 136 7.54 -23.10 0.32
CA ARG A 136 7.19 -22.44 1.59
C ARG A 136 7.35 -20.92 1.54
N GLU A 137 8.34 -20.43 0.79
CA GLU A 137 8.61 -19.00 0.64
C GLU A 137 7.55 -18.35 -0.24
N ARG A 138 7.20 -19.00 -1.34
CA ARG A 138 6.11 -18.58 -2.23
C ARG A 138 4.77 -18.50 -1.51
N PHE A 139 4.46 -19.50 -0.67
CA PHE A 139 3.27 -19.47 0.18
C PHE A 139 3.29 -18.31 1.19
N ARG A 140 4.44 -17.88 1.71
CA ARG A 140 4.53 -16.70 2.59
C ARG A 140 4.15 -15.41 1.85
N ILE A 141 4.56 -15.27 0.59
CA ILE A 141 4.20 -14.12 -0.25
C ILE A 141 2.68 -14.05 -0.40
N VAL A 142 2.06 -15.16 -0.80
CA VAL A 142 0.61 -15.24 -0.98
C VAL A 142 -0.14 -15.05 0.34
N ALA A 143 0.40 -15.54 1.45
CA ALA A 143 -0.14 -15.28 2.78
C ALA A 143 0.00 -13.81 3.24
N GLY A 144 0.72 -12.96 2.49
CA GLY A 144 0.85 -11.53 2.78
C GLY A 144 1.57 -11.22 4.10
N ARG A 145 2.39 -12.16 4.61
CA ARG A 145 3.05 -12.05 5.91
C ARG A 145 4.55 -11.87 5.73
N ALA A 146 5.10 -10.83 6.36
CA ALA A 146 6.53 -10.79 6.64
C ALA A 146 6.91 -12.01 7.49
N GLY A 147 8.02 -12.67 7.17
CA GLY A 147 8.53 -13.78 7.98
C GLY A 147 8.75 -13.34 9.44
N ALA A 148 8.61 -14.27 10.38
CA ALA A 148 8.65 -14.01 11.82
C ALA A 148 9.91 -13.25 12.32
N ASP A 149 11.00 -13.23 11.54
CA ASP A 149 12.28 -12.61 11.91
C ASP A 149 12.41 -11.12 11.51
N ARG A 150 11.41 -10.52 10.84
CA ARG A 150 11.39 -9.07 10.58
C ARG A 150 10.10 -8.45 11.10
N PRO A 151 10.17 -7.52 12.08
CA PRO A 151 8.97 -6.82 12.54
C PRO A 151 8.36 -6.05 11.36
N ASP A 152 7.13 -6.41 10.99
CA ASP A 152 6.37 -5.65 10.01
C ASP A 152 6.10 -4.26 10.57
N ILE A 153 6.79 -3.26 10.05
CA ILE A 153 6.62 -1.88 10.48
C ILE A 153 5.28 -1.28 10.01
N GLY A 154 4.56 -1.94 9.10
CA GLY A 154 3.30 -1.47 8.53
C GLY A 154 3.49 -0.34 7.51
N ALA A 155 2.40 0.36 7.17
CA ALA A 155 2.46 1.52 6.27
C ALA A 155 3.35 2.62 6.87
N ILE A 156 4.20 3.24 6.05
CA ILE A 156 5.04 4.36 6.49
C ILE A 156 4.13 5.54 6.85
N VAL A 157 4.14 5.91 8.13
CA VAL A 157 3.42 7.07 8.65
C VAL A 157 4.33 8.28 8.69
N CYS A 158 5.59 8.13 9.12
CA CYS A 158 6.58 9.20 9.14
C CYS A 158 7.66 9.00 8.07
N SER A 159 7.50 9.63 6.91
CA SER A 159 8.48 9.54 5.81
C SER A 159 9.86 10.11 6.15
N CYS A 160 9.94 11.11 7.06
CA CYS A 160 11.22 11.71 7.45
C CYS A 160 12.19 10.71 8.10
N PHE A 161 11.65 9.76 8.86
CA PHE A 161 12.45 8.81 9.65
C PHE A 161 12.11 7.35 9.34
N GLY A 162 11.27 7.10 8.32
CA GLY A 162 10.86 5.76 7.92
C GLY A 162 10.08 5.01 9.00
N ILE A 163 9.30 5.69 9.85
CA ILE A 163 8.55 5.06 10.93
C ILE A 163 7.18 4.61 10.42
N GLY A 164 6.87 3.34 10.61
CA GLY A 164 5.62 2.73 10.18
C GLY A 164 4.53 2.64 11.26
N ALA A 165 3.29 2.40 10.83
CA ALA A 165 2.09 2.35 11.65
C ALA A 165 2.18 1.33 12.79
N ASN A 166 2.76 0.15 12.54
CA ASN A 166 2.86 -0.91 13.55
C ASN A 166 3.91 -0.58 14.62
N GLN A 167 4.98 0.14 14.25
CA GLN A 167 5.95 0.63 15.24
C GLN A 167 5.29 1.66 16.16
N ILE A 168 4.46 2.54 15.60
CA ILE A 168 3.71 3.53 16.36
C ILE A 168 2.67 2.84 17.26
N ALA A 169 1.92 1.88 16.73
CA ALA A 169 0.96 1.09 17.51
C ALA A 169 1.64 0.32 18.66
N ALA A 170 2.81 -0.27 18.42
CA ALA A 170 3.59 -0.93 19.47
C ALA A 170 4.04 0.06 20.56
N ALA A 171 4.50 1.26 20.18
CA ALA A 171 4.85 2.31 21.15
C ALA A 171 3.63 2.78 21.96
N VAL A 172 2.46 2.88 21.33
CA VAL A 172 1.19 3.19 22.01
C VAL A 172 0.82 2.08 23.00
N GLY A 173 0.93 0.81 22.59
CA GLY A 173 0.72 -0.35 23.47
C GLY A 173 1.71 -0.42 24.64
N ALA A 174 2.92 0.13 24.47
CA ALA A 174 3.92 0.29 25.53
C ALA A 174 3.68 1.55 26.42
N GLY A 175 2.60 2.31 26.21
CA GLY A 175 2.19 3.43 27.06
C GLY A 175 2.35 4.82 26.45
N CYS A 176 2.79 4.96 25.19
CA CYS A 176 2.87 6.26 24.54
C CYS A 176 1.46 6.79 24.22
N SER A 177 0.95 7.70 25.04
CA SER A 177 -0.43 8.21 24.92
C SER A 177 -0.56 9.55 24.20
N THR A 178 0.55 10.16 23.76
CA THR A 178 0.57 11.46 23.07
C THR A 178 1.52 11.42 21.86
N VAL A 179 1.30 12.33 20.90
CA VAL A 179 2.21 12.50 19.74
C VAL A 179 3.62 12.85 20.21
N GLY A 180 3.76 13.61 21.30
CA GLY A 180 5.06 13.94 21.89
C GLY A 180 5.79 12.69 22.37
N ALA A 181 5.12 11.83 23.16
CA ALA A 181 5.70 10.58 23.66
C ALA A 181 6.10 9.62 22.52
N VAL A 182 5.27 9.52 21.47
CA VAL A 182 5.62 8.75 20.26
C VAL A 182 6.85 9.36 19.57
N GLY A 183 6.95 10.69 19.53
CA GLY A 183 8.10 11.39 18.98
C GLY A 183 9.40 11.18 19.77
N GLU A 184 9.33 11.10 21.10
CA GLU A 184 10.48 10.77 21.94
C GLU A 184 10.95 9.33 21.72
N ALA A 185 10.02 8.38 21.63
CA ALA A 185 10.34 6.96 21.45
C ALA A 185 10.84 6.64 20.03
N LEU A 186 10.25 7.23 18.99
CA LEU A 186 10.44 6.81 17.59
C LEU A 186 10.94 7.93 16.67
N LYS A 187 11.11 9.16 17.14
CA LYS A 187 11.35 10.38 16.32
C LYS A 187 10.19 10.77 15.39
N ALA A 188 9.11 9.98 15.32
CA ALA A 188 7.98 10.29 14.45
C ALA A 188 7.27 11.59 14.87
N GLY A 189 7.07 12.51 13.93
CA GLY A 189 6.36 13.77 14.19
C GLY A 189 7.22 14.90 14.76
N THR A 190 8.55 14.75 14.79
CA THR A 190 9.50 15.75 15.32
C THR A 190 10.26 16.54 14.25
N ASN A 191 10.18 16.15 12.96
CA ASN A 191 10.82 16.87 11.84
C ASN A 191 9.82 17.79 11.10
N CYS A 192 9.21 17.35 9.99
CA CYS A 192 8.27 18.19 9.22
C CYS A 192 6.84 18.23 9.79
N GLY A 193 6.51 17.30 10.70
CA GLY A 193 5.21 17.25 11.38
C GLY A 193 4.00 16.75 10.56
N SER A 194 4.14 16.40 9.28
CA SER A 194 3.02 15.97 8.43
C SER A 194 2.27 14.73 8.96
N CYS A 195 3.01 13.79 9.55
CA CYS A 195 2.51 12.54 10.11
C CYS A 195 1.74 12.68 11.44
N ARG A 196 1.70 13.87 12.05
CA ARG A 196 1.15 14.07 13.40
C ARG A 196 -0.36 13.82 13.50
N ALA A 197 -1.11 14.07 12.43
CA ALA A 197 -2.55 13.80 12.40
C ALA A 197 -2.84 12.28 12.41
N GLU A 198 -2.08 11.53 11.63
CA GLU A 198 -2.20 10.07 11.54
C GLU A 198 -1.72 9.37 12.82
N ILE A 199 -0.64 9.86 13.44
CA ILE A 199 -0.22 9.39 14.78
C ILE A 199 -1.36 9.56 15.81
N ARG A 200 -2.10 10.68 15.78
CA ARG A 200 -3.25 10.89 16.67
C ARG A 200 -4.37 9.88 16.41
N ALA A 201 -4.63 9.53 15.16
CA ALA A 201 -5.63 8.54 14.81
C ALA A 201 -5.25 7.16 15.38
N ILE A 202 -3.99 6.74 15.25
CA ILE A 202 -3.49 5.47 15.79
C ILE A 202 -3.57 5.45 17.33
N ILE A 203 -3.19 6.53 18.00
CA ILE A 203 -3.35 6.67 19.47
C ILE A 203 -4.82 6.54 19.87
N GLY A 204 -5.73 7.18 19.11
CA GLY A 204 -7.17 7.13 19.36
C GLY A 204 -7.72 5.71 19.25
N ALA A 205 -7.36 4.98 18.19
CA ALA A 205 -7.78 3.60 17.96
C ALA A 205 -7.32 2.65 19.09
N GLY A 206 -6.07 2.79 19.56
CA GLY A 206 -5.54 1.96 20.65
C GLY A 206 -6.23 2.20 22.01
N ARG A 207 -6.80 3.39 22.24
CA ARG A 207 -7.56 3.68 23.47
C ARG A 207 -8.96 3.03 23.48
N VAL A 208 -9.57 2.86 22.31
CA VAL A 208 -10.88 2.21 22.19
C VAL A 208 -10.76 0.72 22.53
N GLN A 209 -9.71 0.05 22.05
CA GLN A 209 -9.45 -1.37 22.36
C GLN A 209 -9.03 -1.67 23.81
N ALA A 210 -8.48 -0.68 24.54
CA ALA A 210 -8.08 -0.87 25.94
C ALA A 210 -9.22 -0.61 26.94
N ALA A 211 -10.37 -0.10 26.48
CA ALA A 211 -11.53 0.22 27.30
C ALA A 211 -12.66 -0.82 27.21
N GLU A 212 -12.55 -1.79 26.29
CA GLU A 212 -13.37 -3.01 26.21
C GLU A 212 -12.67 -4.17 26.96
#